data_AF-G5E3R5-F1
#
_entry.id   AF-G5E3R5-F1
#
_cell.length_a   1.000
_cell.length_b   1.000
_cell.length_c   1.000
_cell.angle_alpha   90.00
_cell.angle_beta   90.00
_cell.angle_gamma   90.00
#
_symmetry.space_group_name_H-M   'P 1'
#
loop_
_entity.id
_entity.type
_entity.pdbx_description
1 polymer ?
#
loop_
_entity_poly.entity_id
_entity_poly.type
_entity_poly.pdbx_seq_one_letter_code
_entity_poly.pdbx_strand_id
1 'polypeptide(L)'
;WAERFFPANVAHAVYILEDSIIDPINKTLTTFTWNVNHATVMSVEERCVYCENSENKNWTEVKREAWVSSKVFGFTRAIQEFGLARFKSNVTKTMRGFEFILAKMQGDTPPRTLVETAKEATEKAKETALAAKEKAKDLASKAATTKKQQ
;
A
#
# COMPACT_ATOMS: atom_id res chain seq x y z
N TRP A 1 9.19 -16.28 9.10
CA TRP A 1 9.00 -17.37 10.08
C TRP A 1 7.77 -18.20 9.74
N ALA A 2 6.61 -17.58 9.51
CA ALA A 2 5.36 -18.30 9.20
C ALA A 2 5.47 -19.24 8.00
N GLU A 3 6.23 -18.88 6.96
CA GLU A 3 6.45 -19.73 5.77
C GLU A 3 7.05 -21.10 6.07
N ARG A 4 7.88 -21.19 7.12
CA ARG A 4 8.52 -22.44 7.54
C ARG A 4 7.56 -23.36 8.28
N PHE A 5 6.54 -22.80 8.94
CA PHE A 5 5.59 -23.53 9.78
C PHE A 5 4.21 -23.70 9.10
N PHE A 6 3.87 -22.86 8.13
CA PHE A 6 2.60 -22.86 7.40
C PHE A 6 2.83 -22.71 5.88
N PRO A 7 3.57 -23.63 5.24
CA PRO A 7 3.94 -23.50 3.82
C PRO A 7 2.71 -23.52 2.89
N ALA A 8 1.68 -24.31 3.20
CA ALA A 8 0.44 -24.34 2.43
C ALA A 8 -0.31 -23.00 2.46
N ASN A 9 -0.25 -22.26 3.57
CA ASN A 9 -0.96 -20.99 3.71
C ASN A 9 -0.30 -19.84 2.93
N VAL A 10 0.98 -19.96 2.60
CA VAL A 10 1.73 -18.91 1.90
C VAL A 10 1.62 -19.06 0.38
N ALA A 11 1.31 -20.27 -0.10
CA ALA A 11 1.09 -20.55 -1.51
C ALA A 11 -0.24 -19.97 -2.06
N HIS A 12 -1.16 -19.55 -1.18
CA HIS A 12 -2.48 -19.06 -1.56
C HIS A 12 -2.66 -17.58 -1.24
N ALA A 13 -3.39 -16.89 -2.10
CA ALA A 13 -3.80 -15.52 -1.86
C ALA A 13 -4.80 -15.47 -0.69
N VAL A 14 -4.74 -14.39 0.08
CA VAL A 14 -5.74 -14.12 1.12
C VAL A 14 -6.95 -13.45 0.47
N TYR A 15 -8.13 -14.03 0.67
CA TYR A 15 -9.40 -13.45 0.27
C TYR A 15 -9.99 -12.67 1.44
N ILE A 16 -10.40 -11.44 1.14
CA ILE A 16 -10.98 -10.49 2.07
C ILE A 16 -12.40 -10.20 1.61
N LEU A 17 -13.34 -10.21 2.54
CA LEU A 17 -14.70 -9.73 2.34
C LEU A 17 -14.82 -8.37 3.03
N GLU A 18 -15.47 -7.43 2.36
CA GLU A 18 -15.82 -6.12 2.91
C GLU A 18 -17.32 -5.91 2.75
N ASP A 19 -18.01 -5.78 3.88
CA ASP A 19 -19.39 -5.33 3.94
C ASP A 19 -19.42 -3.84 4.27
N SER A 20 -20.22 -3.07 3.54
CA SER A 20 -20.37 -1.64 3.78
C SER A 20 -21.84 -1.23 3.83
N ILE A 21 -22.14 -0.32 4.76
CA ILE A 21 -23.47 0.25 4.94
C ILE A 21 -23.32 1.77 4.92
N ILE A 22 -24.03 2.42 4.01
CA ILE A 22 -24.09 3.88 3.88
C ILE A 22 -25.46 4.34 4.35
N ASP A 23 -25.47 5.26 5.31
CA ASP A 23 -26.66 5.97 5.76
C ASP A 23 -26.53 7.45 5.37
N PRO A 24 -27.18 7.90 4.28
CA PRO A 24 -27.11 9.28 3.82
C PRO A 24 -27.83 10.28 4.76
N ILE A 25 -28.79 9.81 5.56
CA ILE A 25 -29.58 10.67 6.46
C ILE A 25 -28.71 11.06 7.65
N ASN A 26 -28.08 10.07 8.28
CA ASN A 26 -27.16 10.29 9.39
C ASN A 26 -25.73 10.61 8.93
N LYS A 27 -25.46 10.57 7.62
CA LYS A 27 -24.15 10.77 6.98
C LYS A 27 -23.06 9.89 7.60
N THR A 28 -23.39 8.62 7.76
CA THR A 28 -22.44 7.63 8.26
C THR A 28 -22.15 6.57 7.20
N LEU A 29 -20.90 6.12 7.17
CA LEU A 29 -20.48 4.93 6.44
C LEU A 29 -19.86 3.99 7.45
N THR A 30 -20.35 2.76 7.52
CA THR A 30 -19.72 1.70 8.32
C THR A 30 -19.21 0.62 7.39
N THR A 31 -17.96 0.21 7.60
CA THR A 31 -17.31 -0.88 6.88
C THR A 31 -16.92 -1.97 7.87
N PHE A 32 -17.08 -3.22 7.46
CA PHE A 32 -16.63 -4.41 8.15
C PHE A 32 -15.80 -5.24 7.18
N THR A 33 -14.55 -5.49 7.53
CA THR A 33 -13.58 -6.15 6.64
C THR A 33 -12.94 -7.31 7.36
N TRP A 34 -12.96 -8.51 6.77
CA TRP A 34 -12.32 -9.68 7.37
C TRP A 34 -11.81 -10.68 6.34
N ASN A 35 -10.82 -11.49 6.75
CA ASN A 35 -10.32 -12.58 5.90
C ASN A 35 -11.23 -13.81 5.97
N VAL A 36 -11.65 -14.30 4.80
CA VAL A 36 -12.54 -15.48 4.69
C VAL A 36 -11.76 -16.79 4.62
N ASN A 37 -10.54 -16.78 4.06
CA ASN A 37 -9.63 -17.92 4.08
C ASN A 37 -8.47 -17.67 5.05
N HIS A 38 -7.74 -18.75 5.40
CA HIS A 38 -6.67 -18.75 6.40
C HIS A 38 -7.08 -18.38 7.85
N ALA A 39 -8.38 -18.24 8.12
CA ALA A 39 -8.95 -17.94 9.44
C ALA A 39 -8.57 -18.96 10.53
N THR A 40 -8.21 -20.20 10.15
CA THR A 40 -7.69 -21.23 11.06
C THR A 40 -6.34 -20.85 11.69
N VAL A 41 -5.50 -20.12 10.96
CA VAL A 41 -4.21 -19.63 11.44
C VAL A 41 -4.39 -18.28 12.15
N MET A 42 -5.05 -17.34 11.49
CA MET A 42 -5.29 -16.00 12.01
C MET A 42 -6.57 -15.44 11.39
N SER A 43 -7.43 -14.87 12.23
CA SER A 43 -8.58 -14.07 11.80
C SER A 43 -8.32 -12.61 12.16
N VAL A 44 -8.48 -11.73 11.19
CA VAL A 44 -8.38 -10.29 11.33
C VAL A 44 -9.71 -9.72 10.89
N GLU A 45 -10.37 -9.04 11.81
CA GLU A 45 -11.63 -8.34 11.59
C GLU A 45 -11.37 -6.85 11.85
N GLU A 46 -11.78 -6.00 10.93
CA GLU A 46 -11.69 -4.54 11.04
C GLU A 46 -13.09 -3.95 10.90
N ARG A 47 -13.40 -2.96 11.75
CA ARG A 47 -14.57 -2.11 11.61
C ARG A 47 -14.11 -0.67 11.53
N CYS A 48 -14.52 0.04 10.48
CA CYS A 48 -14.36 1.49 10.40
C CYS A 48 -15.72 2.17 10.31
N VAL A 49 -15.95 3.16 11.18
CA VAL A 49 -17.11 4.04 11.15
C VAL A 49 -16.63 5.43 10.76
N TYR A 50 -17.16 5.91 9.65
CA TYR A 50 -16.92 7.24 9.10
C TYR A 50 -18.14 8.11 9.38
N CYS A 51 -17.94 9.28 9.97
CA CYS A 51 -19.01 10.22 10.27
C CYS A 51 -18.52 11.68 10.20
N GLU A 52 -19.44 12.63 10.18
CA GLU A 52 -19.06 14.04 10.40
C GLU A 52 -18.43 14.21 11.78
N ASN A 53 -17.34 14.98 11.84
CA ASN A 53 -16.68 15.27 13.11
C ASN A 53 -17.52 16.27 13.93
N SER A 54 -17.59 16.05 15.25
CA SER A 54 -18.40 16.89 16.16
C SER A 54 -17.86 18.30 16.33
N GLU A 55 -16.56 18.51 16.19
CA GLU A 55 -15.90 19.82 16.38
C GLU A 55 -15.84 20.61 15.07
N ASN A 56 -15.61 19.93 13.95
CA ASN A 56 -15.53 20.54 12.63
C ASN A 56 -16.37 19.78 11.60
N LYS A 57 -17.49 20.35 11.19
CA LYS A 57 -18.41 19.76 10.20
C LYS A 57 -17.82 19.59 8.80
N ASN A 58 -16.69 20.23 8.50
CA ASN A 58 -15.97 20.05 7.24
C ASN A 58 -15.01 18.85 7.27
N TRP A 59 -14.86 18.19 8.43
CA TRP A 59 -14.01 17.03 8.59
C TRP A 59 -14.83 15.75 8.70
N THR A 60 -14.29 14.68 8.12
CA THR A 60 -14.79 13.32 8.34
C THR A 60 -13.92 12.65 9.38
N GLU A 61 -14.53 12.29 10.50
CA GLU A 61 -13.90 11.47 11.52
C GLU A 61 -14.01 10.00 11.16
N VAL A 62 -12.94 9.24 11.42
CA VAL A 62 -12.91 7.79 11.18
C VAL A 62 -12.53 7.09 12.48
N LYS A 63 -13.50 6.39 13.07
CA LYS A 63 -13.24 5.48 14.19
C LYS A 63 -12.95 4.08 13.65
N ARG A 64 -11.73 3.60 13.89
CA ARG A 64 -11.26 2.28 13.45
C ARG A 64 -11.00 1.36 14.63
N GLU A 65 -11.60 0.18 14.58
CA GLU A 65 -11.45 -0.91 15.56
C GLU A 65 -11.00 -2.16 14.82
N ALA A 66 -10.14 -2.97 15.43
CA ALA A 66 -9.73 -4.25 14.84
C ALA A 66 -9.50 -5.33 15.89
N TRP A 67 -9.83 -6.55 15.51
CA TRP A 67 -9.68 -7.75 16.31
C TRP A 67 -8.77 -8.72 15.57
N VAL A 68 -7.69 -9.14 16.24
CA VAL A 68 -6.75 -10.12 15.72
C VAL A 68 -6.80 -11.35 16.63
N SER A 69 -7.25 -12.47 16.10
CA SER A 69 -7.38 -13.73 16.83
C SER A 69 -6.64 -14.87 16.14
N SER A 70 -6.20 -15.85 16.92
CA SER A 70 -5.54 -17.06 16.41
C SER A 70 -5.90 -18.25 17.28
N LYS A 71 -6.18 -19.40 16.65
CA LYS A 71 -6.49 -20.66 17.32
C LYS A 71 -5.31 -21.63 17.35
N VAL A 72 -4.13 -21.19 16.90
CA VAL A 72 -2.93 -22.06 16.82
C VAL A 72 -2.28 -22.19 18.19
N PHE A 73 -2.47 -23.35 18.82
CA PHE A 73 -1.86 -23.66 20.11
C PHE A 73 -0.34 -23.51 20.09
N GLY A 74 0.23 -22.94 21.14
CA GLY A 74 1.67 -22.68 21.27
C GLY A 74 2.20 -21.46 20.49
N PHE A 75 1.44 -20.94 19.52
CA PHE A 75 1.84 -19.78 18.70
C PHE A 75 0.86 -18.61 18.75
N THR A 76 -0.26 -18.72 19.49
CA THR A 76 -1.33 -17.71 19.55
C THR A 76 -0.80 -16.29 19.73
N ARG A 77 0.01 -16.05 20.76
CA ARG A 77 0.51 -14.72 21.08
C ARG A 77 1.45 -14.17 19.98
N ALA A 78 2.34 -15.02 19.45
CA ALA A 78 3.26 -14.62 18.39
C ALA A 78 2.51 -14.25 17.09
N ILE A 79 1.46 -15.01 16.75
CA ILE A 79 0.60 -14.72 15.59
C ILE A 79 -0.18 -13.42 15.81
N GLN A 80 -0.74 -13.21 17.00
CA GLN A 80 -1.48 -11.98 17.33
C GLN A 80 -0.59 -10.74 17.29
N GLU A 81 0.59 -10.79 17.89
CA GLU A 81 1.54 -9.67 17.86
C GLU A 81 2.01 -9.37 16.43
N PHE A 82 2.26 -10.41 15.62
CA PHE A 82 2.55 -10.26 14.20
C PHE A 82 1.40 -9.60 13.43
N GLY A 83 0.17 -10.08 13.63
CA GLY A 83 -1.03 -9.53 13.00
C GLY A 83 -1.27 -8.07 13.38
N LEU A 84 -1.12 -7.74 14.67
CA LEU A 84 -1.26 -6.38 15.19
C LEU A 84 -0.21 -5.42 14.60
N ALA A 85 1.07 -5.85 14.55
CA ALA A 85 2.13 -5.04 13.96
C ALA A 85 1.86 -4.77 12.47
N ARG A 86 1.39 -5.80 11.73
CA ARG A 86 1.03 -5.66 10.31
C ARG A 86 -0.19 -4.76 10.12
N PHE A 87 -1.21 -4.90 10.97
CA PHE A 87 -2.40 -4.05 10.96
C PHE A 87 -2.03 -2.57 11.13
N LYS A 88 -1.19 -2.24 12.13
CA LYS A 88 -0.70 -0.85 12.33
C LYS A 88 -0.02 -0.27 11.08
N SER A 89 0.82 -1.07 10.41
CA SER A 89 1.44 -0.64 9.14
C SER A 89 0.42 -0.44 8.01
N ASN A 90 -0.58 -1.32 7.94
CA ASN A 90 -1.63 -1.25 6.93
C ASN A 90 -2.56 -0.05 7.13
N VAL A 91 -2.83 0.35 8.39
CA VAL A 91 -3.57 1.57 8.71
C VAL A 91 -2.93 2.79 8.06
N THR A 92 -1.61 2.97 8.19
CA THR A 92 -0.90 4.09 7.56
C THR A 92 -0.99 4.05 6.04
N LYS A 93 -0.89 2.87 5.42
CA LYS A 93 -1.01 2.72 3.96
C LYS A 93 -2.42 3.05 3.47
N THR A 94 -3.42 2.60 4.21
CA THR A 94 -4.84 2.83 3.91
C THR A 94 -5.14 4.32 3.95
N MET A 95 -4.71 5.03 4.99
CA MET A 95 -4.89 6.49 5.07
C MET A 95 -4.24 7.23 3.91
N ARG A 96 -2.99 6.90 3.58
CA ARG A 96 -2.29 7.50 2.43
C ARG A 96 -3.01 7.23 1.10
N GLY A 97 -3.50 6.01 0.89
CA GLY A 97 -4.25 5.66 -0.31
C GLY A 97 -5.57 6.41 -0.40
N PHE A 98 -6.25 6.58 0.73
CA PHE A 98 -7.51 7.31 0.83
C PHE A 98 -7.31 8.80 0.52
N GLU A 99 -6.34 9.45 1.17
CA GLU A 99 -5.95 10.84 0.90
C GLU A 99 -5.57 11.06 -0.57
N PHE A 100 -4.79 10.14 -1.14
CA PHE A 100 -4.39 10.22 -2.55
C PHE A 100 -5.60 10.21 -3.51
N ILE A 101 -6.56 9.30 -3.30
CA ILE A 101 -7.75 9.21 -4.14
C ILE A 101 -8.67 10.41 -3.92
N LEU A 102 -8.83 10.88 -2.68
CA LEU A 102 -9.63 12.09 -2.40
C LEU A 102 -9.06 13.32 -3.12
N ALA A 103 -7.76 13.58 -3.00
CA ALA A 103 -7.10 14.69 -3.69
C ALA A 103 -7.30 14.59 -5.22
N LYS A 104 -7.10 13.39 -5.78
CA LYS A 104 -7.32 13.13 -7.21
C LYS A 104 -8.77 13.38 -7.64
N MET A 105 -9.76 12.99 -6.83
CA MET A 105 -11.18 13.20 -7.11
C MET A 105 -11.59 14.67 -7.01
N GLN A 106 -10.93 15.45 -6.14
CA GLN A 106 -11.19 16.88 -5.94
C GLN A 106 -10.48 17.76 -6.97
N GLY A 107 -9.65 17.19 -7.84
CA GLY A 107 -8.87 17.93 -8.85
C GLY A 107 -7.60 18.57 -8.28
N ASP A 108 -7.27 18.28 -7.03
CA ASP A 108 -6.01 18.69 -6.43
C ASP A 108 -4.87 17.84 -6.96
N THR A 109 -3.65 18.41 -7.01
CA THR A 109 -2.46 17.62 -7.35
C THR A 109 -2.19 16.65 -6.19
N PRO A 110 -2.33 15.33 -6.39
CA PRO A 110 -2.14 14.38 -5.30
C PRO A 110 -0.68 14.45 -4.82
N PRO A 111 -0.43 14.33 -3.50
CA PRO A 111 0.94 14.16 -3.02
C PRO A 111 1.53 12.92 -3.68
N ARG A 112 2.61 13.10 -4.45
CA ARG A 112 3.25 12.02 -5.22
C ARG A 112 3.52 10.83 -4.31
N THR A 113 3.01 9.67 -4.68
CA THR A 113 3.28 8.46 -3.91
C THR A 113 4.78 8.12 -3.98
N LEU A 114 5.33 7.48 -2.96
CA LEU A 114 6.74 7.01 -3.00
C LEU A 114 7.00 6.08 -4.18
N VAL A 115 5.98 5.37 -4.66
CA VAL A 115 6.06 4.47 -5.82
C VAL A 115 6.13 5.28 -7.12
N GLU A 116 5.34 6.34 -7.27
CA GLU A 116 5.45 7.25 -8.42
C GLU A 116 6.80 7.96 -8.42
N THR A 117 7.26 8.45 -7.27
CA THR A 117 8.59 9.07 -7.14
C THR A 117 9.71 8.08 -7.45
N ALA A 118 9.62 6.83 -6.99
CA ALA A 118 10.59 5.79 -7.31
C ALA A 118 10.55 5.37 -8.79
N LYS A 119 9.36 5.31 -9.40
CA LYS A 119 9.18 4.99 -10.82
C LYS A 119 9.73 6.12 -11.69
N GLU A 120 9.45 7.37 -11.35
CA GLU A 120 9.97 8.56 -12.02
C GLU A 120 11.49 8.69 -11.87
N ALA A 121 12.04 8.37 -10.70
CA ALA A 121 13.49 8.31 -10.48
C ALA A 121 14.16 7.19 -11.29
N THR A 122 13.52 6.02 -11.39
CA THR A 122 14.00 4.89 -12.18
C THR A 122 14.00 5.21 -13.68
N GLU A 123 12.94 5.84 -14.18
CA GLU A 123 12.87 6.26 -15.58
C GLU A 123 13.88 7.38 -15.90
N LYS A 124 14.03 8.38 -15.03
CA LYS A 124 15.10 9.40 -15.17
C LYS A 124 16.51 8.78 -15.19
N ALA A 125 16.76 7.77 -14.36
CA ALA A 125 18.05 7.08 -14.35
C ALA A 125 18.32 6.34 -15.67
N LYS A 126 17.30 5.69 -16.26
CA LYS A 126 17.40 5.04 -17.58
C LYS A 126 17.67 6.05 -18.70
N GLU A 127 16.94 7.17 -18.72
CA GLU A 127 17.15 8.24 -19.72
C GLU A 127 18.57 8.81 -19.64
N THR A 128 19.05 9.06 -18.42
CA THR A 128 20.41 9.59 -18.19
C THR A 128 21.47 8.59 -18.65
N ALA A 129 21.28 7.29 -18.38
CA ALA A 129 22.19 6.25 -18.85
C ALA A 129 22.21 6.12 -20.38
N LEU A 130 21.07 6.26 -21.05
CA LEU A 130 20.97 6.24 -22.50
C LEU A 130 21.69 7.45 -23.12
N ALA A 131 21.47 8.64 -22.57
CA ALA A 131 22.13 9.87 -23.02
C ALA A 131 23.66 9.81 -22.84
N ALA A 132 24.15 9.22 -21.74
CA ALA A 132 25.58 9.01 -21.53
C ALA A 132 26.19 8.02 -22.55
N LYS A 133 25.45 6.95 -22.87
CA LYS A 133 25.88 5.94 -23.85
C LYS A 133 26.00 6.52 -25.26
N GLU A 134 25.03 7.32 -25.70
CA GLU A 134 25.09 7.97 -27.01
C GLU A 134 26.23 9.00 -27.08
N LYS A 135 26.43 9.82 -26.03
CA LYS A 135 27.57 10.73 -25.96
C LYS A 135 28.92 10.01 -26.03
N ALA A 136 29.05 8.86 -25.38
CA ALA A 136 30.28 8.06 -25.44
C ALA A 136 30.55 7.50 -26.85
N LYS A 137 29.49 7.08 -27.55
CA LYS A 137 29.57 6.59 -28.93
C LYS A 137 29.98 7.71 -29.91
N ASP A 138 29.44 8.91 -29.73
CA ASP A 138 29.81 10.09 -30.53
C ASP A 138 31.25 10.55 -30.30
N LEU A 139 31.74 10.46 -29.05
CA LEU A 139 33.14 10.76 -28.73
C LEU A 139 34.09 9.72 -29.32
N ALA A 140 33.72 8.43 -29.26
CA ALA A 140 34.51 7.35 -29.83
C ALA A 140 34.56 7.42 -31.37
N SER A 141 33.45 7.77 -32.02
CA SER A 141 33.43 7.95 -33.47
C SER A 141 34.30 9.13 -33.90
N LYS A 142 34.20 10.28 -33.21
CA LYS A 142 35.07 11.45 -33.46
C LYS A 142 36.56 11.13 -33.25
N ALA A 143 36.92 10.39 -32.21
CA ALA A 143 38.29 9.97 -31.97
C ALA A 143 38.82 9.00 -33.05
N ALA A 144 37.95 8.16 -33.62
CA ALA A 144 38.30 7.26 -34.71
C ALA A 144 38.49 7.98 -36.05
N THR A 145 37.75 9.07 -36.32
CA THR A 145 37.94 9.89 -37.53
C THR A 145 39.24 10.69 -37.47
N THR A 146 39.63 11.21 -36.31
CA THR A 146 40.89 11.96 -36.14
C THR A 146 42.13 11.09 -36.39
N LYS A 147 42.07 9.78 -36.08
CA LYS A 147 43.16 8.83 -36.36
C LYS A 147 43.30 8.43 -37.84
N LYS A 148 42.31 8.72 -38.69
CA LYS A 148 42.36 8.42 -40.14
C LYS A 148 42.89 9.57 -41.00
N GLN A 149 43.12 10.75 -40.42
CA GLN A 149 43.62 11.95 -41.11
C GLN A 149 45.08 12.30 -40.76
N GLN A 150 45.81 11.39 -40.08
CA GLN A 150 47.27 11.46 -39.88
C GLN A 150 47.96 10.39 -40.72
#